data_AF-A0A936GLU7-F1
#
_entry.id   AF-A0A936GLU7-F1
#
_cell.length_a   1.000
_cell.length_b   1.000
_cell.length_c   1.000
_cell.angle_alpha   90.00
_cell.angle_beta   90.00
_cell.angle_gamma   90.00
#
_symmetry.space_group_name_H-M   'P 1'
#
loop_
_entity.id
_entity.type
_entity.pdbx_description
1 polymer ?
#
loop_
_entity_poly.entity_id
_entity_poly.type
_entity_poly.pdbx_seq_one_letter_code
_entity_poly.pdbx_strand_id
1 'polypeptide(L)'
;MSAPTFTMHQAINEQKLAVSFRLILGLYSIIPLCLVLQGLDSLLWNDFLKSSLPSSPYHFVLFQILFGTPHIVASNILLASNADYFKHYRNHIILITIAIAFAYFVGSMFLPYRLLYAAVACWTVIHVLRQQYGIARGVCQLPVWLYTTLLTISVIAGLSIYLGIFLRNSLEADHAYWIKHIAGTGCLLLFLIGMIFQDKVTGRFGRLFYWSNIFLVLTSFYLYSQQQYFMAILVPRFVHDATAYVFYVCHDYNKHHTMPKNFIYRAAKRCNIHIFLVLPILSFGLAFVLQAYGDEAAAWITQRLFGVEVTQMITIGILGYLALMHYYMESLTWQKDSPYRDFIAFKQ
;
A
#
# COMPACT_ATOMS: atom_id res chain seq x y z
N MET A 1 24.99 52.78 -10.90
CA MET A 1 24.86 51.64 -11.83
C MET A 1 25.54 50.43 -11.23
N SER A 2 24.77 49.46 -10.75
CA SER A 2 25.21 48.08 -10.52
C SER A 2 23.97 47.27 -10.15
N ALA A 3 23.59 46.38 -11.06
CA ALA A 3 22.32 45.68 -11.11
C ALA A 3 22.12 44.69 -9.94
N PRO A 4 20.87 44.48 -9.49
CA PRO A 4 20.55 43.38 -8.59
C PRO A 4 20.52 42.07 -9.39
N THR A 5 21.40 41.12 -9.06
CA THR A 5 21.34 39.75 -9.55
C THR A 5 20.24 38.99 -8.80
N PHE A 6 19.00 39.29 -9.16
CA PHE A 6 17.85 38.45 -8.88
C PHE A 6 17.82 37.29 -9.89
N THR A 7 17.39 36.12 -9.41
CA THR A 7 16.81 34.99 -10.18
C THR A 7 17.72 34.14 -11.07
N MET A 8 18.33 33.11 -10.46
CA MET A 8 18.62 31.83 -11.15
C MET A 8 17.93 30.61 -10.50
N HIS A 9 17.09 30.82 -9.47
CA HIS A 9 16.27 29.77 -8.87
C HIS A 9 14.80 29.77 -9.34
N GLN A 10 14.46 30.61 -10.31
CA GLN A 10 13.10 30.74 -10.82
C GLN A 10 12.94 30.23 -12.28
N ALA A 11 14.01 29.72 -12.89
CA ALA A 11 14.07 29.39 -14.32
C ALA A 11 14.09 27.89 -14.65
N ILE A 12 13.67 27.00 -13.74
CA ILE A 12 13.26 25.61 -14.08
C ILE A 12 12.01 25.26 -13.26
N ASN A 13 10.97 26.09 -13.41
CA ASN A 13 9.60 25.74 -13.02
C ASN A 13 8.80 25.30 -14.26
N GLU A 14 9.49 24.66 -15.22
CA GLU A 14 8.85 24.01 -16.36
C GLU A 14 8.09 22.78 -15.86
N GLN A 15 6.78 22.96 -15.69
CA GLN A 15 5.72 21.94 -15.67
C GLN A 15 6.04 20.60 -14.98
N LYS A 16 6.60 20.63 -13.76
CA LYS A 16 6.56 19.42 -12.92
C LYS A 16 5.10 19.08 -12.64
N LEU A 17 4.69 17.87 -13.02
CA LEU A 17 3.42 17.31 -12.61
C LEU A 17 3.38 17.28 -11.07
N ALA A 18 2.27 17.74 -10.51
CA ALA A 18 2.08 17.79 -9.07
C ALA A 18 1.00 16.80 -8.63
N VAL A 19 1.29 16.06 -7.55
CA VAL A 19 0.33 15.20 -6.87
C VAL A 19 -0.79 16.06 -6.30
N SER A 20 -2.03 15.78 -6.72
CA SER A 20 -3.21 16.52 -6.28
C SER A 20 -3.82 15.89 -5.04
N PHE A 21 -3.95 16.65 -3.96
CA PHE A 21 -4.68 16.16 -2.78
C PHE A 21 -6.17 15.94 -3.05
N ARG A 22 -6.77 16.68 -4.00
CA ARG A 22 -8.15 16.41 -4.45
C ARG A 22 -8.29 15.04 -5.11
N LEU A 23 -7.32 14.65 -5.93
CA LEU A 23 -7.30 13.31 -6.52
C LEU A 23 -7.22 12.24 -5.43
N ILE A 24 -6.32 12.41 -4.46
CA ILE A 24 -6.19 11.48 -3.33
C ILE A 24 -7.48 11.42 -2.52
N LEU A 25 -8.10 12.56 -2.20
CA LEU A 25 -9.40 12.59 -1.53
C LEU A 25 -10.48 11.89 -2.36
N GLY A 26 -10.44 12.05 -3.68
CA GLY A 26 -11.33 11.36 -4.62
C GLY A 26 -11.21 9.83 -4.55
N LEU A 27 -10.03 9.28 -4.23
CA LEU A 27 -9.86 7.83 -4.04
C LEU A 27 -10.69 7.30 -2.86
N TYR A 28 -10.97 8.12 -1.84
CA TYR A 28 -11.84 7.73 -0.72
C TYR A 28 -13.31 7.59 -1.12
N SER A 29 -13.71 7.96 -2.34
CA SER A 29 -15.04 7.65 -2.88
C SER A 29 -15.33 6.15 -2.96
N ILE A 30 -14.30 5.29 -2.87
CA ILE A 30 -14.46 3.84 -2.70
C ILE A 30 -15.28 3.50 -1.44
N ILE A 31 -15.23 4.32 -0.38
CA ILE A 31 -15.99 4.10 0.86
C ILE A 31 -17.50 4.13 0.60
N PRO A 32 -18.10 5.26 0.14
CA PRO A 32 -19.53 5.28 -0.13
C PRO A 32 -19.91 4.31 -1.26
N LEU A 33 -19.04 4.08 -2.24
CA LEU A 33 -19.31 3.09 -3.29
C LEU A 33 -19.47 1.68 -2.71
N CYS A 34 -18.55 1.21 -1.85
CA CYS A 34 -18.66 -0.09 -1.20
C CYS A 34 -19.89 -0.20 -0.29
N LEU A 35 -20.26 0.88 0.42
CA LEU A 35 -21.47 0.89 1.26
C LEU A 35 -22.75 0.80 0.41
N VAL A 36 -22.82 1.53 -0.70
CA VAL A 36 -23.95 1.45 -1.63
C VAL A 36 -24.03 0.05 -2.25
N LEU A 37 -22.91 -0.51 -2.71
CA LEU A 37 -22.88 -1.86 -3.29
C LEU A 37 -23.32 -2.92 -2.27
N GLN A 38 -22.87 -2.85 -1.02
CA GLN A 38 -23.31 -3.76 0.03
C GLN A 38 -24.81 -3.58 0.34
N GLY A 39 -25.31 -2.34 0.37
CA GLY A 39 -26.74 -2.06 0.54
C GLY A 39 -27.58 -2.67 -0.57
N LEU A 40 -27.20 -2.45 -1.84
CA LEU A 40 -27.85 -3.06 -3.01
C LEU A 40 -27.79 -4.60 -2.96
N ASP A 41 -26.65 -5.16 -2.54
CA ASP A 41 -26.48 -6.61 -2.40
C ASP A 41 -27.49 -7.21 -1.42
N SER A 42 -27.62 -6.60 -0.25
CA SER A 42 -28.54 -7.05 0.80
C SER A 42 -30.02 -6.81 0.49
N LEU A 43 -30.36 -5.72 -0.23
CA LEU A 43 -31.75 -5.29 -0.43
C LEU A 43 -32.35 -5.74 -1.76
N LEU A 44 -31.54 -5.84 -2.82
CA LEU A 44 -32.02 -6.07 -4.18
C LEU A 44 -31.46 -7.35 -4.80
N TRP A 45 -30.23 -7.74 -4.48
CA TRP A 45 -29.54 -8.84 -5.16
C TRP A 45 -29.47 -10.14 -4.36
N ASN A 46 -30.14 -10.23 -3.22
CA ASN A 46 -30.20 -11.44 -2.38
C ASN A 46 -28.79 -12.02 -2.08
N ASP A 47 -27.85 -11.15 -1.65
CA ASP A 47 -26.47 -11.53 -1.31
C ASP A 47 -25.66 -12.13 -2.49
N PHE A 48 -25.98 -11.75 -3.73
CA PHE A 48 -25.24 -12.19 -4.93
C PHE A 48 -23.76 -11.82 -4.89
N LEU A 49 -23.40 -10.59 -4.52
CA LEU A 49 -22.01 -10.17 -4.39
C LEU A 49 -21.32 -10.90 -3.23
N LYS A 50 -21.98 -11.02 -2.08
CA LYS A 50 -21.45 -11.78 -0.93
C LYS A 50 -21.08 -13.21 -1.31
N SER A 51 -21.94 -13.87 -2.09
CA SER A 51 -21.76 -15.26 -2.52
C SER A 51 -20.79 -15.43 -3.70
N SER A 52 -20.69 -14.43 -4.57
CA SER A 52 -19.81 -14.46 -5.74
C SER A 52 -18.39 -13.99 -5.45
N LEU A 53 -18.21 -13.11 -4.46
CA LEU A 53 -16.89 -12.56 -4.13
C LEU A 53 -16.07 -13.51 -3.23
N PRO A 54 -14.73 -13.49 -3.36
CA PRO A 54 -13.84 -14.24 -2.50
C PRO A 54 -14.08 -13.98 -1.01
N SER A 55 -14.47 -15.03 -0.29
CA SER A 55 -14.60 -14.95 1.17
C SER A 55 -13.37 -15.47 1.91
N SER A 56 -12.52 -16.27 1.27
CA SER A 56 -11.34 -16.87 1.89
C SER A 56 -10.01 -16.25 1.41
N PRO A 57 -8.96 -16.27 2.26
CA PRO A 57 -7.62 -15.84 1.91
C PRO A 57 -7.02 -16.46 0.64
N TYR A 58 -7.33 -17.73 0.39
CA TYR A 58 -6.81 -18.46 -0.77
C TYR A 58 -7.40 -17.95 -2.09
N HIS A 59 -8.61 -17.39 -2.07
CA HIS A 59 -9.23 -16.78 -3.26
C HIS A 59 -8.87 -15.29 -3.41
N PHE A 60 -8.07 -14.72 -2.50
CA PHE A 60 -7.49 -13.39 -2.66
C PHE A 60 -6.28 -13.36 -3.60
N VAL A 61 -5.97 -14.41 -4.36
CA VAL A 61 -4.96 -14.32 -5.45
C VAL A 61 -5.37 -13.25 -6.47
N LEU A 62 -6.64 -13.25 -6.91
CA LEU A 62 -7.15 -12.17 -7.76
C LEU A 62 -7.02 -10.81 -7.08
N PHE A 63 -7.30 -10.76 -5.77
CA PHE A 63 -7.11 -9.54 -4.99
C PHE A 63 -5.64 -9.10 -4.99
N GLN A 64 -4.69 -10.02 -4.78
CA GLN A 64 -3.25 -9.75 -4.78
C GLN A 64 -2.73 -9.32 -6.15
N ILE A 65 -3.30 -9.84 -7.24
CA ILE A 65 -2.98 -9.42 -8.62
C ILE A 65 -3.48 -8.01 -8.90
N LEU A 66 -4.63 -7.63 -8.34
CA LEU A 66 -5.23 -6.32 -8.56
C LEU A 66 -4.74 -5.24 -7.57
N PHE A 67 -4.48 -5.65 -6.32
CA PHE A 67 -4.17 -4.81 -5.17
C PHE A 67 -3.16 -5.54 -4.26
N GLY A 68 -2.11 -4.87 -3.81
CA GLY A 68 -1.02 -5.43 -3.02
C GLY A 68 0.23 -5.63 -3.85
N THR A 69 0.27 -6.71 -4.60
CA THR A 69 1.51 -7.12 -5.27
C THR A 69 1.97 -6.14 -6.36
N PRO A 70 1.10 -5.58 -7.22
CA PRO A 70 1.54 -4.63 -8.23
C PRO A 70 2.25 -3.40 -7.65
N HIS A 71 1.72 -2.76 -6.61
CA HIS A 71 2.36 -1.56 -6.06
C HIS A 71 3.70 -1.90 -5.36
N ILE A 72 3.77 -3.03 -4.66
CA ILE A 72 5.01 -3.55 -4.06
C ILE A 72 6.07 -3.76 -5.15
N VAL A 73 5.68 -4.40 -6.26
CA VAL A 73 6.56 -4.63 -7.40
C VAL A 73 6.96 -3.30 -8.04
N ALA A 74 6.03 -2.35 -8.20
CA ALA A 74 6.29 -1.04 -8.76
C ALA A 74 7.36 -0.26 -7.97
N SER A 75 7.29 -0.25 -6.63
CA SER A 75 8.29 0.44 -5.82
C SER A 75 9.67 -0.17 -5.96
N ASN A 76 9.74 -1.51 -6.03
CA ASN A 76 10.99 -2.25 -6.20
C ASN A 76 11.58 -2.04 -7.60
N ILE A 77 10.76 -1.98 -8.65
CA ILE A 77 11.18 -1.58 -10.00
C ILE A 77 11.77 -0.18 -9.96
N LEU A 78 11.10 0.77 -9.31
CA LEU A 78 11.53 2.16 -9.25
C LEU A 78 12.89 2.30 -8.54
N LEU A 79 13.10 1.54 -7.45
CA LEU A 79 14.37 1.46 -6.73
C LEU A 79 15.48 0.82 -7.55
N ALA A 80 15.23 -0.35 -8.15
CA ALA A 80 16.24 -1.16 -8.83
C ALA A 80 16.60 -0.64 -10.23
N SER A 81 15.65 -0.02 -10.94
CA SER A 81 15.86 0.48 -12.32
C SER A 81 16.64 1.80 -12.39
N ASN A 82 16.89 2.44 -11.25
CA ASN A 82 17.56 3.73 -11.16
C ASN A 82 18.88 3.59 -10.40
N ALA A 83 20.01 3.63 -11.13
CA ALA A 83 21.34 3.44 -10.54
C ALA A 83 21.66 4.42 -9.41
N ASP A 84 21.20 5.68 -9.51
CA ASP A 84 21.40 6.70 -8.48
C ASP A 84 20.74 6.32 -7.15
N TYR A 85 19.52 5.76 -7.22
CA TYR A 85 18.77 5.33 -6.04
C TYR A 85 19.38 4.08 -5.43
N PHE A 86 19.73 3.10 -6.25
CA PHE A 86 20.39 1.90 -5.78
C PHE A 86 21.73 2.21 -5.11
N LYS A 87 22.51 3.15 -5.67
CA LYS A 87 23.77 3.61 -5.07
C LYS A 87 23.55 4.33 -3.75
N HIS A 88 22.57 5.24 -3.69
CA HIS A 88 22.26 6.00 -2.48
C HIS A 88 21.77 5.09 -1.34
N TYR A 89 20.91 4.11 -1.65
CA TYR A 89 20.31 3.22 -0.66
C TYR A 89 21.04 1.89 -0.47
N ARG A 90 22.22 1.68 -1.09
CA ARG A 90 22.92 0.39 -1.10
C ARG A 90 23.07 -0.24 0.28
N ASN A 91 23.49 0.54 1.27
CA ASN A 91 23.71 0.04 2.63
C ASN A 91 22.40 -0.39 3.30
N HIS A 92 21.33 0.38 3.09
CA HIS A 92 20.00 0.04 3.58
C HIS A 92 19.46 -1.23 2.91
N ILE A 93 19.62 -1.36 1.58
CA ILE A 93 19.21 -2.54 0.82
C ILE A 93 19.95 -3.79 1.32
N ILE A 94 21.27 -3.72 1.49
CA ILE A 94 22.06 -4.87 1.99
C ILE A 94 21.63 -5.24 3.41
N LEU A 95 21.52 -4.25 4.30
CA LEU A 95 21.14 -4.47 5.69
C LEU A 95 19.76 -5.13 5.81
N ILE A 96 18.76 -4.59 5.12
CA ILE A 96 17.41 -5.15 5.17
C ILE A 96 17.32 -6.50 4.46
N THR A 97 18.11 -6.74 3.41
CA THR A 97 18.19 -8.06 2.75
C THR A 97 18.72 -9.11 3.72
N ILE A 98 19.81 -8.81 4.44
CA ILE A 98 20.37 -9.70 5.47
C ILE A 98 19.34 -9.91 6.58
N ALA A 99 18.68 -8.85 7.05
CA ALA A 99 17.66 -8.94 8.10
C ALA A 99 16.46 -9.79 7.68
N ILE A 100 15.95 -9.62 6.45
CA ILE A 100 14.84 -10.42 5.90
C ILE A 100 15.27 -11.88 5.75
N ALA A 101 16.46 -12.15 5.20
CA ALA A 101 16.97 -13.51 5.04
C ALA A 101 17.13 -14.20 6.40
N PHE A 102 17.69 -13.50 7.39
CA PHE A 102 17.83 -14.00 8.76
C PHE A 102 16.45 -14.25 9.40
N ALA A 103 15.50 -13.32 9.25
CA ALA A 103 14.15 -13.46 9.78
C ALA A 103 13.40 -14.64 9.16
N TYR A 104 13.54 -14.87 7.85
CA TYR A 104 12.96 -16.05 7.20
C TYR A 104 13.63 -17.34 7.66
N PHE A 105 14.96 -17.36 7.75
CA PHE A 105 15.71 -18.53 8.19
C PHE A 105 15.32 -18.92 9.62
N VAL A 106 15.50 -18.02 10.59
CA VAL A 106 15.13 -18.24 12.00
C VAL A 106 13.63 -18.48 12.13
N GLY A 107 12.81 -17.67 11.47
CA GLY A 107 11.36 -17.81 11.50
C GLY A 107 10.90 -19.19 11.04
N SER A 108 11.44 -19.69 9.93
CA SER A 108 11.09 -21.02 9.40
C SER A 108 11.51 -22.19 10.30
N MET A 109 12.57 -22.02 11.10
CA MET A 109 13.05 -23.06 12.02
C MET A 109 12.28 -23.10 13.35
N PHE A 110 11.86 -21.94 13.86
CA PHE A 110 11.38 -21.82 15.24
C PHE A 110 9.92 -21.37 15.37
N LEU A 111 9.31 -20.77 14.34
CA LEU A 111 7.97 -20.20 14.43
C LEU A 111 6.95 -21.00 13.59
N PRO A 112 5.75 -21.27 14.14
CA PRO A 112 4.66 -21.81 13.33
C PRO A 112 4.32 -20.89 12.17
N TYR A 113 4.00 -21.46 11.00
CA TYR A 113 3.62 -20.71 9.80
C TYR A 113 2.52 -19.66 10.07
N ARG A 114 1.52 -19.99 10.91
CA ARG A 114 0.44 -19.07 11.29
C ARG A 114 0.95 -17.81 11.98
N LEU A 115 1.99 -17.92 12.81
CA LEU A 115 2.56 -16.79 13.52
C LEU A 115 3.36 -15.89 12.57
N LEU A 116 4.14 -16.49 11.66
CA LEU A 116 4.83 -15.74 10.60
C LEU A 116 3.83 -14.99 9.71
N TYR A 117 2.76 -15.68 9.31
CA TYR A 117 1.68 -15.10 8.53
C TYR A 117 1.02 -13.92 9.27
N ALA A 118 0.67 -14.11 10.55
CA ALA A 118 0.10 -13.06 11.38
C ALA A 118 1.06 -11.87 11.53
N ALA A 119 2.36 -12.11 11.70
CA ALA A 119 3.36 -11.05 11.80
C ALA A 119 3.44 -10.21 10.52
N VAL A 120 3.47 -10.84 9.35
CA VAL A 120 3.48 -10.15 8.04
C VAL A 120 2.17 -9.39 7.82
N ALA A 121 1.03 -10.01 8.16
CA ALA A 121 -0.27 -9.37 8.11
C ALA A 121 -0.32 -8.11 9.00
N CYS A 122 0.20 -8.21 10.22
CA CYS A 122 0.27 -7.10 11.15
C CYS A 122 1.11 -5.95 10.59
N TRP A 123 2.30 -6.28 10.10
CA TRP A 123 3.19 -5.30 9.50
C TRP A 123 2.55 -4.60 8.31
N THR A 124 1.79 -5.33 7.50
CA THR A 124 1.10 -4.78 6.35
C THR A 124 0.03 -3.77 6.74
N VAL A 125 -0.81 -4.06 7.74
CA VAL A 125 -1.82 -3.11 8.24
C VAL A 125 -1.16 -1.86 8.82
N ILE A 126 -0.09 -2.04 9.59
CA ILE A 126 0.69 -0.94 10.16
C ILE A 126 1.20 -0.04 9.04
N HIS A 127 1.78 -0.62 7.98
CA HIS A 127 2.29 0.11 6.83
C HIS A 127 1.19 0.90 6.11
N VAL A 128 0.09 0.24 5.73
CA VAL A 128 -1.06 0.86 5.03
C VAL A 128 -1.58 2.07 5.81
N LEU A 129 -1.84 1.90 7.10
CA LEU A 129 -2.42 2.96 7.93
C LEU A 129 -1.42 4.08 8.22
N ARG A 130 -0.12 3.76 8.42
CA ARG A 130 0.92 4.78 8.58
C ARG A 130 1.03 5.68 7.37
N GLN A 131 0.93 5.13 6.14
CA GLN A 131 0.96 5.96 4.94
C GLN A 131 -0.26 6.89 4.88
N GLN A 132 -1.47 6.36 5.05
CA GLN A 132 -2.69 7.16 4.94
C GLN A 132 -2.76 8.27 6.00
N TYR A 133 -2.47 7.93 7.26
CA TYR A 133 -2.41 8.92 8.33
C TYR A 133 -1.23 9.88 8.16
N GLY A 134 -0.10 9.44 7.59
CA GLY A 134 1.04 10.32 7.28
C GLY A 134 0.68 11.41 6.27
N ILE A 135 -0.05 11.04 5.21
CA ILE A 135 -0.60 12.00 4.23
C ILE A 135 -1.64 12.91 4.90
N ALA A 136 -2.56 12.32 5.68
CA ALA A 136 -3.58 13.08 6.39
C ALA A 136 -2.97 14.10 7.36
N ARG A 137 -1.87 13.77 8.05
CA ARG A 137 -1.15 14.72 8.91
C ARG A 137 -0.65 15.92 8.12
N GLY A 138 -0.10 15.70 6.92
CA GLY A 138 0.36 16.79 6.04
C GLY A 138 -0.78 17.69 5.56
N VAL A 139 -1.92 17.10 5.21
CA VAL A 139 -3.10 17.84 4.69
C VAL A 139 -3.85 18.57 5.81
N CYS A 140 -4.11 17.88 6.93
CA CYS A 140 -4.93 18.36 8.04
C CYS A 140 -4.15 19.17 9.08
N GLN A 141 -2.80 19.19 8.98
CA GLN A 141 -1.90 19.86 9.93
C GLN A 141 -2.16 19.46 11.40
N LEU A 142 -2.47 18.19 11.62
CA LEU A 142 -2.82 17.67 12.95
C LEU A 142 -1.65 17.82 13.93
N PRO A 143 -1.91 18.18 15.20
CA PRO A 143 -0.88 18.13 16.23
C PRO A 143 -0.38 16.69 16.41
N VAL A 144 0.90 16.54 16.76
CA VAL A 144 1.60 15.24 16.80
C VAL A 144 0.86 14.22 17.68
N TRP A 145 0.40 14.63 18.86
CA TRP A 145 -0.28 13.74 19.78
C TRP A 145 -1.59 13.20 19.20
N LEU A 146 -2.39 14.03 18.52
CA LEU A 146 -3.67 13.62 17.94
C LEU A 146 -3.45 12.68 16.75
N TYR A 147 -2.49 13.00 15.90
CA TYR A 147 -2.05 12.10 14.83
C TYR A 147 -1.67 10.71 15.38
N THR A 148 -0.81 10.67 16.39
CA THR A 148 -0.33 9.40 16.96
C THR A 148 -1.46 8.61 17.62
N THR A 149 -2.36 9.29 18.34
CA THR A 149 -3.53 8.65 18.96
C THR A 149 -4.46 8.04 17.91
N LEU A 150 -4.85 8.80 16.89
CA LEU A 150 -5.74 8.32 15.83
C LEU A 150 -5.10 7.15 15.05
N LEU A 151 -3.82 7.27 14.71
CA LEU A 151 -3.08 6.19 14.06
C LEU A 151 -3.03 4.93 14.92
N THR A 152 -2.72 5.05 16.21
CA THR A 152 -2.58 3.90 17.10
C THR A 152 -3.90 3.15 17.25
N ILE A 153 -5.00 3.88 17.47
CA ILE A 153 -6.34 3.30 17.58
C ILE A 153 -6.74 2.65 16.25
N SER A 154 -6.47 3.32 15.12
CA SER A 154 -6.75 2.78 13.78
C SER A 154 -5.95 1.52 13.50
N VAL A 155 -4.69 1.46 13.92
CA VAL A 155 -3.84 0.27 13.80
C VAL A 155 -4.42 -0.87 14.63
N ILE A 156 -4.76 -0.64 15.91
CA ILE A 156 -5.35 -1.69 16.75
C ILE A 156 -6.66 -2.23 16.16
N ALA A 157 -7.56 -1.33 15.73
CA ALA A 157 -8.82 -1.72 15.10
C ALA A 157 -8.60 -2.44 13.77
N GLY A 158 -7.79 -1.88 12.88
CA GLY A 158 -7.45 -2.44 11.58
C GLY A 158 -6.78 -3.80 11.68
N LEU A 159 -5.86 -3.98 12.64
CA LEU A 159 -5.21 -5.26 12.92
C LEU A 159 -6.23 -6.31 13.34
N SER A 160 -7.13 -5.94 14.26
CA SER A 160 -8.17 -6.82 14.75
C SER A 160 -9.11 -7.24 13.61
N ILE A 161 -9.54 -6.30 12.75
CA ILE A 161 -10.35 -6.61 11.56
C ILE A 161 -9.60 -7.56 10.63
N TYR A 162 -8.34 -7.26 10.30
CA TYR A 162 -7.55 -8.05 9.36
C TYR A 162 -7.30 -9.46 9.88
N LEU A 163 -6.88 -9.62 11.15
CA LEU A 163 -6.70 -10.93 11.78
C LEU A 163 -8.02 -11.70 11.85
N GLY A 164 -9.14 -11.03 12.16
CA GLY A 164 -10.46 -11.64 12.16
C GLY A 164 -10.88 -12.19 10.80
N ILE A 165 -10.52 -11.51 9.70
CA ILE A 165 -10.79 -11.99 8.34
C ILE A 165 -9.88 -13.14 7.97
N PHE A 166 -8.57 -12.98 8.14
CA PHE A 166 -7.58 -13.91 7.60
C PHE A 166 -7.40 -15.18 8.44
N LEU A 167 -7.66 -15.11 9.75
CA LEU A 167 -7.60 -16.27 10.64
C LEU A 167 -8.98 -16.86 10.92
N ARG A 168 -10.06 -16.41 10.25
CA ARG A 168 -11.45 -16.78 10.56
C ARG A 168 -11.68 -18.29 10.71
N ASN A 169 -11.06 -19.11 9.86
CA ASN A 169 -11.24 -20.57 9.85
C ASN A 169 -10.36 -21.29 10.89
N SER A 170 -9.47 -20.56 11.56
CA SER A 170 -8.50 -21.07 12.54
C SER A 170 -8.69 -20.49 13.94
N LEU A 171 -9.57 -19.50 14.09
CA LEU A 171 -9.90 -18.89 15.38
C LEU A 171 -10.99 -19.70 16.07
N GLU A 172 -10.78 -19.99 17.35
CA GLU A 172 -11.84 -20.47 18.22
C GLU A 172 -12.92 -19.38 18.40
N ALA A 173 -14.14 -19.78 18.76
CA ALA A 173 -15.28 -18.87 18.87
C ALA A 173 -15.00 -17.70 19.83
N ASP A 174 -14.37 -17.99 20.98
CA ASP A 174 -14.02 -16.97 21.97
C ASP A 174 -12.99 -15.98 21.44
N HIS A 175 -11.96 -16.46 20.73
CA HIS A 175 -10.96 -15.59 20.11
C HIS A 175 -11.57 -14.70 19.02
N ALA A 176 -12.44 -15.24 18.17
CA ALA A 176 -13.15 -14.48 17.15
C ALA A 176 -14.07 -13.41 17.77
N TYR A 177 -14.75 -13.75 18.88
CA TYR A 177 -15.56 -12.82 19.66
C TYR A 177 -14.72 -11.65 20.17
N TRP A 178 -13.60 -11.93 20.86
CA TRP A 178 -12.73 -10.88 21.41
C TRP A 178 -12.11 -10.00 20.33
N ILE A 179 -11.65 -10.58 19.22
CA ILE A 179 -11.12 -9.82 18.08
C ILE A 179 -12.16 -8.84 17.55
N LYS A 180 -13.41 -9.28 17.38
CA LYS A 180 -14.51 -8.40 16.93
C LYS A 180 -14.80 -7.29 17.96
N HIS A 181 -14.75 -7.57 19.25
CA HIS A 181 -14.96 -6.57 20.31
C HIS A 181 -13.84 -5.54 20.40
N ILE A 182 -12.58 -5.95 20.24
CA ILE A 182 -11.44 -5.05 20.17
C ILE A 182 -11.57 -4.13 18.95
N ALA A 183 -11.89 -4.70 17.78
CA ALA A 183 -12.14 -3.93 16.56
C ALA A 183 -13.28 -2.91 16.74
N GLY A 184 -14.40 -3.34 17.32
CA GLY A 184 -15.58 -2.48 17.54
C GLY A 184 -15.31 -1.36 18.55
N THR A 185 -14.66 -1.67 19.67
CA THR A 185 -14.26 -0.68 20.68
C THR A 185 -13.27 0.33 20.08
N GLY A 186 -12.28 -0.14 19.33
CA GLY A 186 -11.33 0.73 18.62
C GLY A 186 -12.03 1.66 17.63
N CYS A 187 -13.01 1.16 16.87
CA CYS A 187 -13.82 1.97 15.97
C CYS A 187 -14.65 3.02 16.72
N LEU A 188 -15.29 2.65 17.82
CA LEU A 188 -16.06 3.58 18.64
C LEU A 188 -15.17 4.70 19.20
N LEU A 189 -14.01 4.34 19.78
CA LEU A 189 -13.04 5.31 20.28
C LEU A 189 -12.52 6.23 19.17
N LEU A 190 -12.23 5.67 17.99
CA LEU A 190 -11.79 6.44 16.83
C LEU A 190 -12.85 7.46 16.41
N PHE A 191 -14.13 7.06 16.37
CA PHE A 191 -15.24 7.95 16.05
C PHE A 191 -15.40 9.06 17.10
N LEU A 192 -15.37 8.73 18.39
CA LEU A 192 -15.51 9.69 19.48
C LEU A 192 -14.38 10.73 19.49
N ILE A 193 -13.12 10.29 19.37
CA ILE A 193 -11.97 11.19 19.26
C ILE A 193 -12.06 12.01 17.97
N GLY A 194 -12.51 11.38 16.89
CA GLY A 194 -12.90 12.01 15.63
C GLY A 194 -13.78 13.23 15.83
N MET A 195 -14.92 13.02 16.49
CA MET A 195 -15.93 14.04 16.79
C MET A 195 -15.39 15.15 17.71
N ILE A 196 -14.70 14.78 18.79
CA ILE A 196 -14.22 15.73 19.82
C ILE A 196 -13.16 16.67 19.24
N PHE A 197 -12.27 16.17 18.38
CA PHE A 197 -11.12 16.94 17.89
C PHE A 197 -11.23 17.42 16.44
N GLN A 198 -12.38 17.27 15.79
CA GLN A 198 -12.57 17.74 14.40
C GLN A 198 -12.31 19.25 14.23
N ASP A 199 -12.57 20.06 15.27
CA ASP A 199 -12.35 21.51 15.24
C ASP A 199 -10.87 21.90 15.25
N LYS A 200 -9.96 20.94 15.53
CA LYS A 200 -8.51 21.13 15.40
C LYS A 200 -8.05 21.08 13.95
N VAL A 201 -8.91 20.66 13.01
CA VAL A 201 -8.59 20.58 11.58
C VAL A 201 -9.05 21.85 10.88
N THR A 202 -8.12 22.53 10.22
CA THR A 202 -8.41 23.78 9.51
C THR A 202 -9.00 23.50 8.12
N GLY A 203 -10.06 24.24 7.78
CA GLY A 203 -10.69 24.21 6.46
C GLY A 203 -11.64 23.03 6.21
N ARG A 204 -12.53 23.20 5.22
CA ARG A 204 -13.48 22.14 4.82
C ARG A 204 -12.76 20.95 4.18
N PHE A 205 -11.77 21.23 3.35
CA PHE A 205 -10.99 20.20 2.66
C PHE A 205 -10.22 19.29 3.65
N GLY A 206 -9.53 19.88 4.63
CA GLY A 206 -8.87 19.12 5.70
C GLY A 206 -9.85 18.26 6.49
N ARG A 207 -11.01 18.80 6.87
CA ARG A 207 -12.05 18.04 7.59
C ARG A 207 -12.59 16.85 6.79
N LEU A 208 -12.78 17.00 5.48
CA LEU A 208 -13.15 15.88 4.61
C LEU A 208 -12.07 14.81 4.60
N PHE A 209 -10.81 15.19 4.46
CA PHE A 209 -9.68 14.25 4.46
C PHE A 209 -9.54 13.52 5.81
N TYR A 210 -9.72 14.26 6.91
CA TYR A 210 -9.73 13.73 8.27
C TYR A 210 -10.80 12.67 8.47
N TRP A 211 -12.06 12.99 8.14
CA TRP A 211 -13.17 12.06 8.25
C TRP A 211 -13.05 10.88 7.30
N SER A 212 -12.49 11.08 6.09
CA SER A 212 -12.26 10.00 5.14
C SER A 212 -11.30 8.94 5.69
N ASN A 213 -10.27 9.36 6.44
CA ASN A 213 -9.35 8.42 7.13
C ASN A 213 -10.03 7.66 8.28
N ILE A 214 -10.88 8.33 9.05
CA ILE A 214 -11.67 7.67 10.11
C ILE A 214 -12.64 6.66 9.48
N PHE A 215 -13.39 7.07 8.46
CA PHE A 215 -14.36 6.22 7.78
C PHE A 215 -13.73 5.05 7.04
N LEU A 216 -12.46 5.13 6.64
CA LEU A 216 -11.73 4.00 6.07
C LEU A 216 -11.70 2.81 7.04
N VAL A 217 -11.44 3.05 8.34
CA VAL A 217 -11.44 1.99 9.36
C VAL A 217 -12.87 1.60 9.77
N LEU A 218 -13.75 2.58 10.01
CA LEU A 218 -15.14 2.30 10.41
C LEU A 218 -15.90 1.47 9.37
N THR A 219 -15.73 1.81 8.09
CA THR A 219 -16.37 1.09 6.98
C THR A 219 -15.81 -0.33 6.86
N SER A 220 -14.50 -0.49 7.03
CA SER A 220 -13.88 -1.82 7.04
C SER A 220 -14.44 -2.70 8.15
N PHE A 221 -14.66 -2.14 9.35
CA PHE A 221 -15.28 -2.87 10.47
C PHE A 221 -16.75 -3.20 10.21
N TYR A 222 -17.51 -2.26 9.64
CA TYR A 222 -18.89 -2.47 9.26
C TYR A 222 -19.01 -3.62 8.26
N LEU A 223 -18.26 -3.56 7.15
CA LEU A 223 -18.24 -4.60 6.12
C LEU A 223 -17.77 -5.95 6.67
N TYR A 224 -16.75 -5.96 7.53
CA TYR A 224 -16.32 -7.16 8.26
C TYR A 224 -17.46 -7.77 9.10
N SER A 225 -18.22 -6.93 9.81
CA SER A 225 -19.35 -7.37 10.62
C SER A 225 -20.51 -7.93 9.80
N GLN A 226 -20.68 -7.45 8.57
CA GLN A 226 -21.62 -7.99 7.56
C GLN A 226 -21.07 -9.21 6.80
N GLN A 227 -19.87 -9.69 7.16
CA GLN A 227 -19.17 -10.79 6.49
C GLN A 227 -18.80 -10.49 5.02
N GLN A 228 -18.76 -9.21 4.63
CA GLN A 228 -18.34 -8.72 3.32
C GLN A 228 -16.82 -8.53 3.29
N TYR A 229 -16.09 -9.63 3.48
CA TYR A 229 -14.64 -9.61 3.76
C TYR A 229 -13.80 -9.02 2.61
N PHE A 230 -14.15 -9.33 1.37
CA PHE A 230 -13.47 -8.77 0.20
C PHE A 230 -13.53 -7.24 0.21
N MET A 231 -14.73 -6.66 0.36
CA MET A 231 -14.90 -5.20 0.39
C MET A 231 -14.23 -4.57 1.62
N ALA A 232 -14.27 -5.25 2.77
CA ALA A 232 -13.60 -4.77 3.99
C ALA A 232 -12.08 -4.61 3.81
N ILE A 233 -11.43 -5.48 3.03
CA ILE A 233 -10.00 -5.35 2.70
C ILE A 233 -9.77 -4.38 1.53
N LEU A 234 -10.68 -4.36 0.56
CA LEU A 234 -10.58 -3.50 -0.63
C LEU A 234 -10.52 -2.03 -0.27
N VAL A 235 -11.39 -1.54 0.62
CA VAL A 235 -11.48 -0.11 0.99
C VAL A 235 -10.11 0.48 1.38
N PRO A 236 -9.39 -0.04 2.39
CA PRO A 236 -8.09 0.51 2.78
C PRO A 236 -7.01 0.30 1.72
N ARG A 237 -7.04 -0.85 1.02
CA ARG A 237 -6.02 -1.21 0.03
C ARG A 237 -6.12 -0.38 -1.23
N PHE A 238 -7.31 -0.20 -1.77
CA PHE A 238 -7.53 0.63 -2.95
C PHE A 238 -6.98 2.04 -2.74
N VAL A 239 -7.33 2.69 -1.62
CA VAL A 239 -6.85 4.04 -1.31
C VAL A 239 -5.32 4.05 -1.19
N HIS A 240 -4.74 3.08 -0.49
CA HIS A 240 -3.30 2.97 -0.32
C HIS A 240 -2.53 2.74 -1.62
N ASP A 241 -2.89 1.70 -2.35
CA ASP A 241 -2.24 1.29 -3.59
C ASP A 241 -2.38 2.37 -4.66
N ALA A 242 -3.59 2.89 -4.87
CA ALA A 242 -3.81 3.94 -5.87
C ALA A 242 -3.08 5.22 -5.49
N THR A 243 -3.00 5.56 -4.20
CA THR A 243 -2.17 6.68 -3.74
C THR A 243 -0.70 6.44 -4.04
N ALA A 244 -0.15 5.25 -3.74
CA ALA A 244 1.23 4.90 -4.06
C ALA A 244 1.51 5.06 -5.57
N TYR A 245 0.63 4.55 -6.43
CA TYR A 245 0.75 4.73 -7.88
C TYR A 245 0.71 6.19 -8.32
N VAL A 246 -0.16 7.02 -7.73
CA VAL A 246 -0.18 8.47 -8.03
C VAL A 246 1.18 9.10 -7.74
N PHE A 247 1.84 8.73 -6.64
CA PHE A 247 3.18 9.21 -6.33
C PHE A 247 4.23 8.66 -7.30
N TYR A 248 4.26 7.35 -7.54
CA TYR A 248 5.28 6.72 -8.38
C TYR A 248 5.22 7.19 -9.82
N VAL A 249 4.02 7.30 -10.36
CA VAL A 249 3.82 7.73 -11.74
C VAL A 249 4.12 9.22 -11.90
N CYS A 250 3.77 10.04 -10.91
CA CYS A 250 4.13 11.46 -10.90
C CYS A 250 5.64 11.66 -10.86
N HIS A 251 6.32 10.89 -9.99
CA HIS A 251 7.77 10.84 -9.92
C HIS A 251 8.39 10.50 -11.28
N ASP A 252 7.98 9.39 -11.89
CA ASP A 252 8.57 8.90 -13.12
C ASP A 252 8.25 9.81 -14.32
N TYR A 253 7.07 10.41 -14.35
CA TYR A 253 6.76 11.47 -15.31
C TYR A 253 7.77 12.62 -15.19
N ASN A 254 7.93 13.18 -13.99
CA ASN A 254 8.83 14.31 -13.75
C ASN A 254 10.30 13.96 -14.05
N LYS A 255 10.71 12.71 -13.83
CA LYS A 255 12.08 12.27 -14.07
C LYS A 255 12.39 11.90 -15.52
N HIS A 256 11.41 11.37 -16.26
CA HIS A 256 11.65 10.68 -17.53
C HIS A 256 10.91 11.26 -18.74
N HIS A 257 9.93 12.17 -18.58
CA HIS A 257 9.11 12.65 -19.71
C HIS A 257 9.90 13.38 -20.78
N THR A 258 10.78 14.31 -20.41
CA THR A 258 11.61 15.03 -21.38
C THR A 258 12.71 14.12 -21.92
N MET A 259 13.43 13.44 -21.01
CA MET A 259 14.59 12.63 -21.34
C MET A 259 14.62 11.34 -20.51
N PRO A 260 14.24 10.19 -21.10
CA PRO A 260 14.30 8.90 -20.42
C PRO A 260 15.72 8.53 -19.95
N LYS A 261 15.92 8.41 -18.63
CA LYS A 261 17.25 8.19 -18.03
C LYS A 261 17.63 6.72 -17.88
N ASN A 262 16.68 5.80 -17.73
CA ASN A 262 16.95 4.37 -17.57
C ASN A 262 16.51 3.56 -18.80
N PHE A 263 16.92 2.28 -18.86
CA PHE A 263 16.63 1.40 -19.99
C PHE A 263 15.13 1.15 -20.19
N ILE A 264 14.37 0.98 -19.10
CA ILE A 264 12.92 0.71 -19.13
C ILE A 264 12.20 1.85 -19.87
N TYR A 265 12.44 3.10 -19.46
CA TYR A 265 11.80 4.26 -20.08
C TYR A 265 12.33 4.56 -21.49
N ARG A 266 13.60 4.24 -21.79
CA ARG A 266 14.12 4.33 -23.16
C ARG A 266 13.47 3.31 -24.10
N ALA A 267 13.27 2.08 -23.64
CA ALA A 267 12.58 1.04 -24.40
C ALA A 267 11.10 1.41 -24.61
N ALA A 268 10.42 1.87 -23.56
CA ALA A 268 9.04 2.35 -23.64
C ALA A 268 8.86 3.48 -24.67
N LYS A 269 9.78 4.45 -24.71
CA LYS A 269 9.78 5.53 -25.71
C LYS A 269 9.93 4.99 -27.14
N ARG A 270 10.74 3.96 -27.36
CA ARG A 270 10.86 3.30 -28.69
C ARG A 270 9.57 2.58 -29.09
N CYS A 271 8.83 2.05 -28.14
CA CYS A 271 7.55 1.37 -28.36
C CYS A 271 6.33 2.32 -28.33
N ASN A 272 6.54 3.65 -28.27
CA ASN A 272 5.46 4.65 -28.14
C ASN A 272 4.52 4.43 -26.94
N ILE A 273 5.02 3.83 -25.85
CA ILE A 273 4.23 3.64 -24.63
C ILE A 273 4.30 4.91 -23.80
N HIS A 274 3.13 5.45 -23.45
CA HIS A 274 3.03 6.64 -22.61
C HIS A 274 3.58 6.38 -21.20
N ILE A 275 4.34 7.31 -20.62
CA ILE A 275 5.03 7.14 -19.31
C ILE A 275 4.08 6.80 -18.16
N PHE A 276 2.89 7.41 -18.13
CA PHE A 276 1.82 7.04 -17.18
C PHE A 276 1.49 5.54 -17.14
N LEU A 277 1.72 4.81 -18.23
CA LEU A 277 1.37 3.40 -18.36
C LEU A 277 2.55 2.45 -18.12
N VAL A 278 3.79 2.93 -18.24
CA VAL A 278 4.98 2.06 -18.18
C VAL A 278 5.06 1.32 -16.85
N LEU A 279 5.02 2.06 -15.74
CA LEU A 279 5.15 1.46 -14.41
C LEU A 279 3.93 0.60 -14.04
N PRO A 280 2.66 1.04 -14.24
CA PRO A 280 1.50 0.17 -14.04
C PRO A 280 1.57 -1.11 -14.88
N ILE A 281 1.77 -1.03 -16.20
CA ILE A 281 1.79 -2.24 -17.05
C ILE A 281 2.89 -3.20 -16.61
N LEU A 282 4.10 -2.68 -16.37
CA LEU A 282 5.23 -3.53 -15.99
C LEU A 282 5.01 -4.18 -14.62
N SER A 283 4.51 -3.43 -13.64
CA SER A 283 4.30 -3.94 -12.28
C SER A 283 3.14 -4.90 -12.18
N PHE A 284 2.00 -4.64 -12.85
CA PHE A 284 0.88 -5.59 -12.94
C PHE A 284 1.27 -6.84 -13.73
N GLY A 285 1.96 -6.69 -14.86
CA GLY A 285 2.44 -7.81 -15.66
C GLY A 285 3.40 -8.71 -14.88
N LEU A 286 4.37 -8.11 -14.18
CA LEU A 286 5.32 -8.87 -13.36
C LEU A 286 4.64 -9.49 -12.12
N ALA A 287 3.71 -8.77 -11.47
CA ALA A 287 2.93 -9.33 -10.36
C ALA A 287 2.09 -10.54 -10.82
N PHE A 288 1.46 -10.46 -11.99
CA PHE A 288 0.72 -11.58 -12.58
C PHE A 288 1.64 -12.75 -12.90
N VAL A 289 2.77 -12.52 -13.58
CA VAL A 289 3.73 -13.58 -13.93
C VAL A 289 4.27 -14.26 -12.67
N LEU A 290 4.65 -13.49 -11.65
CA LEU A 290 5.12 -14.04 -10.39
C LEU A 290 4.04 -14.89 -9.71
N GLN A 291 2.79 -14.41 -9.64
CA GLN A 291 1.73 -15.15 -8.95
C GLN A 291 1.21 -16.36 -9.72
N ALA A 292 1.13 -16.28 -11.05
CA ALA A 292 0.58 -17.35 -11.88
C ALA A 292 1.62 -18.42 -12.24
N TYR A 293 2.88 -18.04 -12.44
CA TYR A 293 3.92 -18.92 -12.99
C TYR A 293 5.22 -18.94 -12.17
N GLY A 294 5.30 -18.21 -11.05
CA GLY A 294 6.55 -18.06 -10.31
C GLY A 294 7.12 -19.37 -9.78
N ASP A 295 6.27 -20.24 -9.23
CA ASP A 295 6.71 -21.52 -8.67
C ASP A 295 7.12 -22.50 -9.77
N GLU A 296 6.37 -22.56 -10.88
CA GLU A 296 6.73 -23.37 -12.06
C GLU A 296 8.05 -22.91 -12.69
N ALA A 297 8.22 -21.59 -12.84
CA ALA A 297 9.46 -21.02 -13.37
C ALA A 297 10.65 -21.34 -12.46
N ALA A 298 10.47 -21.24 -11.14
CA ALA A 298 11.53 -21.56 -10.19
C ALA A 298 11.88 -23.06 -10.18
N ALA A 299 10.88 -23.94 -10.24
CA ALA A 299 11.08 -25.38 -10.39
C ALA A 299 11.85 -25.69 -11.68
N TRP A 300 11.47 -25.08 -12.81
CA TRP A 300 12.16 -25.25 -14.09
C TRP A 300 13.63 -24.79 -14.04
N ILE A 301 13.90 -23.62 -13.45
CA ILE A 301 15.27 -23.09 -13.30
C ILE A 301 16.11 -24.00 -12.41
N THR A 302 15.57 -24.40 -11.25
CA THR A 302 16.30 -25.23 -10.28
C THR A 302 16.61 -26.62 -10.82
N GLN A 303 15.65 -27.23 -11.51
CA GLN A 303 15.86 -28.49 -12.20
C GLN A 303 16.92 -28.35 -13.30
N ARG A 304 16.88 -27.27 -14.09
CA ARG A 304 17.81 -27.07 -15.21
C ARG A 304 19.24 -26.78 -14.76
N LEU A 305 19.42 -25.98 -13.71
CA LEU A 305 20.73 -25.53 -13.23
C LEU A 305 21.35 -26.47 -12.20
N PHE A 306 20.55 -27.06 -11.33
CA PHE A 306 21.03 -27.84 -10.18
C PHE A 306 20.59 -29.30 -10.20
N GLY A 307 19.73 -29.70 -11.13
CA GLY A 307 19.18 -31.07 -11.18
C GLY A 307 18.24 -31.40 -10.02
N VAL A 308 17.79 -30.38 -9.27
CA VAL A 308 16.92 -30.54 -8.11
C VAL A 308 15.57 -29.91 -8.41
N GLU A 309 14.49 -30.66 -8.23
CA GLU A 309 13.14 -30.13 -8.33
C GLU A 309 12.75 -29.48 -6.99
N VAL A 310 12.77 -28.15 -6.95
CA VAL A 310 12.30 -27.40 -5.79
C VAL A 310 10.86 -26.96 -6.05
N THR A 311 9.91 -27.75 -5.55
CA THR A 311 8.45 -27.46 -5.58
C THR A 311 7.98 -26.61 -4.39
N GLN A 312 8.90 -25.98 -3.66
CA GLN A 312 8.55 -25.14 -2.51
C GLN A 312 8.10 -23.74 -2.93
N MET A 313 7.36 -23.07 -2.04
CA MET A 313 6.71 -21.76 -2.18
C MET A 313 7.71 -20.58 -2.41
N ILE A 314 8.51 -20.67 -3.47
CA ILE A 314 9.53 -19.68 -3.85
C ILE A 314 8.86 -18.36 -4.18
N THR A 315 7.71 -18.39 -4.84
CA THR A 315 6.91 -17.20 -5.12
C THR A 315 6.52 -16.48 -3.84
N ILE A 316 6.11 -17.19 -2.79
CA ILE A 316 5.78 -16.58 -1.50
C ILE A 316 7.02 -15.97 -0.85
N GLY A 317 8.17 -16.65 -0.93
CA GLY A 317 9.45 -16.12 -0.45
C GLY A 317 9.86 -14.83 -1.17
N ILE A 318 9.80 -14.82 -2.50
CA ILE A 318 10.15 -13.65 -3.33
C ILE A 318 9.16 -12.50 -3.08
N LEU A 319 7.86 -12.77 -3.13
CA LEU A 319 6.84 -11.74 -2.88
C LEU A 319 6.91 -11.19 -1.46
N GLY A 320 7.17 -12.07 -0.48
CA GLY A 320 7.38 -11.67 0.90
C GLY A 320 8.64 -10.81 1.09
N TYR A 321 9.74 -11.18 0.45
CA TYR A 321 10.95 -10.34 0.40
C TYR A 321 10.67 -8.97 -0.23
N LEU A 322 10.02 -8.93 -1.40
CA LEU A 322 9.67 -7.69 -2.09
C LEU A 322 8.75 -6.81 -1.23
N ALA A 323 7.78 -7.41 -0.53
CA ALA A 323 6.87 -6.73 0.37
C ALA A 323 7.60 -6.10 1.56
N LEU A 324 8.43 -6.88 2.26
CA LEU A 324 9.21 -6.40 3.41
C LEU A 324 10.22 -5.32 3.00
N MET A 325 10.89 -5.50 1.85
CA MET A 325 11.76 -4.49 1.25
C MET A 325 10.98 -3.22 0.95
N HIS A 326 9.82 -3.32 0.30
CA HIS A 326 8.93 -2.19 0.02
C HIS A 326 8.54 -1.44 1.30
N TYR A 327 8.02 -2.14 2.31
CA TYR A 327 7.56 -1.53 3.55
C TYR A 327 8.68 -0.79 4.29
N TYR A 328 9.90 -1.33 4.27
CA TYR A 328 11.05 -0.68 4.87
C TYR A 328 11.51 0.52 4.04
N MET A 329 11.72 0.32 2.74
CA MET A 329 12.27 1.35 1.86
C MET A 329 11.34 2.56 1.73
N GLU A 330 10.03 2.36 1.69
CA GLU A 330 9.08 3.49 1.64
C GLU A 330 9.17 4.44 2.82
N SER A 331 9.54 3.94 3.99
CA SER A 331 9.76 4.79 5.17
C SER A 331 10.96 5.72 5.01
N LEU A 332 11.86 5.43 4.06
CA LEU A 332 13.07 6.19 3.75
C LEU A 332 12.90 7.02 2.47
N THR A 333 12.32 6.44 1.42
CA THR A 333 12.28 7.06 0.08
C THR A 333 11.43 8.31 0.02
N TRP A 334 10.45 8.50 0.90
CA TRP A 334 9.58 9.68 0.86
C TRP A 334 9.96 10.78 1.87
N GLN A 335 11.10 10.64 2.55
CA GLN A 335 11.62 11.66 3.46
C GLN A 335 12.13 12.90 2.72
N LYS A 336 12.26 14.03 3.42
CA LYS A 336 12.54 15.35 2.84
C LYS A 336 13.84 15.39 2.01
N ASP A 337 14.88 14.69 2.45
CA ASP A 337 16.22 14.72 1.83
C ASP A 337 16.48 13.52 0.90
N SER A 338 15.41 12.81 0.52
CA SER A 338 15.49 11.66 -0.39
C SER A 338 15.59 12.10 -1.86
N PRO A 339 16.40 11.42 -2.68
CA PRO A 339 16.47 11.68 -4.12
C PRO A 339 15.18 11.35 -4.90
N TYR A 340 14.20 10.67 -4.27
CA TYR A 340 12.86 10.51 -4.83
C TYR A 340 12.06 11.81 -4.69
N ARG A 341 12.30 12.56 -3.62
CA ARG A 341 11.51 13.75 -3.28
C ARG A 341 11.70 14.89 -4.29
N ASP A 342 12.86 14.94 -4.94
CA ASP A 342 13.23 15.93 -5.96
C ASP A 342 12.26 15.98 -7.16
N PHE A 343 11.57 14.86 -7.42
CA PHE A 343 10.63 14.69 -8.53
C PHE A 343 9.16 14.71 -8.10
N ILE A 344 8.84 15.06 -6.85
CA ILE A 344 7.45 15.20 -6.38
C ILE A 344 7.14 16.64 -6.02
N ALA A 345 6.14 17.21 -6.71
CA ALA A 345 5.47 18.44 -6.31
C ALA A 345 4.07 18.11 -5.76
N PHE A 346 3.52 19.01 -4.92
CA PHE A 346 2.16 18.89 -4.39
C PHE A 346 1.30 20.07 -4.84
N LYS A 347 0.02 19.81 -5.11
CA LYS A 347 -1.00 20.84 -5.32
C LYS A 347 -2.27 20.51 -4.53
N GLN A 348 -2.92 21.55 -4.00
CA GLN A 348 -4.20 21.43 -3.30
C GLN A 348 -5.39 21.31 -4.26
#